data_AF-A0A7D5N8X3-F1
#
_entry.id   AF-A0A7D5N8X3-F1
#
_cell.length_a   1.000
_cell.length_b   1.000
_cell.length_c   1.000
_cell.angle_alpha   90.00
_cell.angle_beta   90.00
_cell.angle_gamma   90.00
#
_symmetry.space_group_name_H-M   'P 1'
#
loop_
_entity.id
_entity.type
_entity.pdbx_description
1 polymer ?
#
loop_
_entity_poly.entity_id
_entity_poly.type
_entity_poly.pdbx_seq_one_letter_code
_entity_poly.pdbx_strand_id
1 'polypeptide(L)' 'MASNAQITGTVFRDYNLDGIYQAPPTSNEYGLEGIIINAYDATNTIIATTTSTANGIHTPVYSTCSTGI' A
#
# COMPACT_ATOMS: atom_id res chain seq x y z
N MET A 1 -5.00 -5.88 24.67
CA MET A 1 -5.59 -5.38 23.41
C MET A 1 -4.52 -5.52 22.35
N ALA A 2 -4.71 -6.38 21.34
CA ALA A 2 -3.73 -6.51 20.26
C ALA A 2 -3.68 -5.19 19.49
N SER A 3 -2.50 -4.59 19.37
CA SER A 3 -2.26 -3.44 18.49
C SER A 3 -2.16 -3.97 17.06
N ASN A 4 -3.12 -3.63 16.21
CA ASN A 4 -3.01 -3.92 14.79
C ASN A 4 -2.03 -2.92 14.16
N ALA A 5 -0.90 -3.42 13.66
CA ALA A 5 -0.01 -2.63 12.83
C ALA A 5 -0.60 -2.50 11.42
N GLN A 6 -0.71 -1.28 10.89
CA GLN A 6 -1.21 -1.04 9.54
C GLN A 6 -0.06 -0.58 8.65
N ILE A 7 0.07 -1.18 7.47
CA ILE A 7 0.94 -0.65 6.41
C ILE A 7 0.02 -0.01 5.38
N THR A 8 0.41 1.14 4.85
CA THR A 8 -0.38 1.88 3.87
C THR A 8 0.53 2.45 2.79
N GLY A 9 0.01 2.58 1.57
CA GLY A 9 0.73 3.23 0.49
C GLY A 9 -0.19 3.65 -0.65
N THR A 10 0.42 4.17 -1.72
CA THR A 10 -0.26 4.57 -2.94
C THR A 10 0.43 3.93 -4.14
N VAL A 11 -0.35 3.30 -5.03
CA VAL A 11 0.12 2.89 -6.36
C VAL A 11 -0.28 3.98 -7.33
N PHE A 12 0.67 4.50 -8.10
CA PHE A 12 0.44 5.59 -9.04
C PHE A 12 1.22 5.37 -10.33
N ARG A 13 0.77 6.04 -11.40
CA ARG A 13 1.53 6.13 -12.64
C ARG A 13 2.47 7.31 -12.56
N ASP A 14 3.76 7.02 -12.52
CA ASP A 14 4.84 8.00 -12.64
C ASP A 14 4.97 8.44 -14.11
N TYR A 15 4.53 9.66 -14.41
CA TYR A 15 4.58 10.21 -15.78
C TYR A 15 5.88 10.95 -16.08
N ASN A 16 6.59 11.44 -15.05
CA ASN A 16 7.74 12.30 -15.20
C ASN A 16 9.08 11.57 -14.91
N LEU A 17 9.00 10.32 -14.42
CA LEU A 17 10.09 9.40 -14.11
C LEU A 17 10.99 9.83 -12.92
N ASP A 18 10.46 10.60 -11.97
CA ASP A 18 11.20 11.05 -10.78
C ASP A 18 11.03 10.14 -9.55
N GLY A 19 10.12 9.16 -9.62
CA GLY A 19 9.84 8.23 -8.53
C GLY A 19 9.12 8.84 -7.32
N ILE A 20 8.66 10.09 -7.43
CA ILE A 20 7.90 10.81 -6.41
C ILE A 20 6.43 10.82 -6.84
N TYR A 21 5.52 10.76 -5.88
CA TYR A 21 4.10 10.92 -6.17
C TYR A 21 3.70 12.39 -6.06
N GLN A 22 3.37 13.04 -7.18
CA GLN A 22 2.78 14.36 -7.23
C GLN A 22 1.34 14.29 -7.77
N ALA A 23 0.33 14.36 -6.91
CA ALA A 23 -1.06 14.33 -7.37
C ALA A 23 -1.47 15.59 -8.19
N PRO A 24 -2.50 15.51 -9.05
CA PRO A 24 -3.07 16.67 -9.72
C PRO A 24 -3.56 17.77 -8.75
N PRO A 25 -3.54 19.05 -9.18
CA PRO A 25 -3.23 19.53 -10.53
C PRO A 25 -1.75 19.86 -10.76
N THR A 26 -0.87 19.64 -9.77
CA THR A 26 0.56 19.98 -9.91
C THR A 26 1.30 19.02 -10.84
N SER A 27 0.75 17.83 -11.05
CA SER A 27 1.18 16.87 -12.06
C SER A 27 -0.01 16.06 -12.62
N ASN A 28 0.23 15.22 -13.62
CA ASN A 28 -0.74 14.29 -14.20
C ASN A 28 -0.65 12.86 -13.62
N GLU A 29 -0.05 12.68 -12.45
CA GLU A 29 0.15 11.38 -11.81
C GLU A 29 -1.07 10.97 -10.99
N TYR A 30 -1.87 10.07 -11.58
CA TYR A 30 -3.06 9.52 -10.93
C TYR A 30 -2.73 8.20 -10.23
N GLY A 31 -3.47 7.93 -9.16
CA GLY A 31 -3.49 6.61 -8.54
C GLY A 31 -4.00 5.54 -9.51
N LEU A 32 -3.51 4.31 -9.37
CA LEU A 32 -3.92 3.17 -10.17
C LEU A 32 -4.80 2.24 -9.36
N GLU A 33 -5.99 1.94 -9.87
CA GLU A 33 -6.95 0.99 -9.29
C GLU A 33 -6.70 -0.45 -9.79
N GLY A 34 -7.11 -1.44 -8.99
CA GLY A 34 -7.16 -2.83 -9.43
C GLY A 34 -5.81 -3.54 -9.38
N ILE A 35 -4.78 -2.90 -8.80
CA ILE A 35 -3.46 -3.49 -8.66
C ILE A 35 -3.43 -4.39 -7.44
N ILE A 36 -3.12 -5.67 -7.65
CA ILE A 36 -2.97 -6.66 -6.58
C ILE A 36 -1.65 -6.41 -5.85
N ILE A 37 -1.74 -6.28 -4.53
CA ILE A 37 -0.60 -6.04 -3.65
C ILE A 37 -0.52 -7.21 -2.67
N ASN A 38 0.60 -7.93 -2.71
CA ASN A 38 0.89 -9.03 -1.79
C ASN A 38 1.94 -8.60 -0.78
N ALA A 39 1.67 -8.92 0.47
CA ALA A 39 2.58 -8.72 1.58
C ALA A 39 3.25 -10.03 1.95
N TYR A 40 4.57 -9.98 2.10
CA TYR A 40 5.37 -11.14 2.46
C TYR A 40 6.03 -10.94 3.81
N ASP A 41 6.17 -12.01 4.58
CA ASP A 41 7.06 -12.02 5.73
C ASP A 41 8.53 -12.24 5.31
N ALA A 42 9.44 -12.25 6.29
CA ALA A 42 10.87 -12.46 6.06
C ALA A 42 11.24 -13.84 5.51
N THR A 43 10.29 -14.79 5.49
CA THR A 43 10.46 -16.13 4.94
C THR A 43 9.90 -16.25 3.51
N ASN A 44 9.49 -15.13 2.91
CA ASN A 44 8.80 -15.05 1.61
C ASN A 44 7.42 -15.74 1.60
N THR A 45 6.74 -15.83 2.74
CA THR A 45 5.35 -16.32 2.81
C THR A 45 4.36 -15.17 2.68
N ILE A 46 3.31 -15.32 1.87
CA ILE A 46 2.25 -14.30 1.75
C ILE A 46 1.44 -14.27 3.04
N ILE A 47 1.38 -13.10 3.68
CA ILE A 47 0.63 -12.87 4.93
C ILE A 47 -0.58 -11.97 4.74
N ALA A 48 -0.69 -11.26 3.61
CA ALA A 48 -1.86 -10.49 3.24
C ALA A 48 -1.90 -10.21 1.72
N THR A 49 -3.10 -10.08 1.18
CA THR A 49 -3.34 -9.61 -0.19
C THR A 49 -4.41 -8.51 -0.13
N THR A 50 -4.17 -7.42 -0.86
CA THR A 50 -5.15 -6.34 -1.06
C THR A 50 -5.14 -5.86 -2.50
N THR A 51 -6.07 -4.99 -2.85
CA THR A 51 -6.17 -4.39 -4.17
C THR A 51 -6.26 -2.87 -4.04
N SER A 52 -5.50 -2.13 -4.85
CA SER A 52 -5.55 -0.67 -4.84
C SER A 52 -6.91 -0.14 -5.28
N THR A 53 -7.35 0.93 -4.64
CA THR A 53 -8.65 1.58 -4.93
C THR A 53 -8.53 2.64 -6.03
N ALA A 54 -9.65 3.23 -6.45
CA ALA A 54 -9.74 4.28 -7.48
C ALA A 54 -8.76 5.47 -7.32
N ASN A 55 -8.32 5.75 -6.09
CA ASN A 55 -7.36 6.83 -5.80
C ASN A 55 -5.90 6.33 -5.72
N GLY A 56 -5.63 5.07 -6.07
CA GLY A 56 -4.33 4.41 -5.89
C GLY A 56 -3.99 4.06 -4.44
N ILE A 57 -4.75 4.57 -3.47
CA ILE A 57 -4.57 4.33 -2.05
C ILE A 57 -4.88 2.86 -1.74
N HIS A 58 -3.98 2.22 -1.00
CA HIS A 58 -4.14 0.88 -0.46
C HIS A 58 -3.78 0.83 1.03
N THR A 59 -4.56 0.10 1.80
CA THR A 59 -4.39 -0.11 3.25
C THR A 59 -4.44 -1.60 3.57
N PRO A 60 -3.34 -2.36 3.44
CA PRO A 60 -3.27 -3.69 4.04
C PRO A 60 -3.29 -3.58 5.56
N VAL A 61 -4.38 -4.03 6.18
CA VAL A 61 -4.51 -4.15 7.63
C VAL A 61 -3.80 -5.44 8.05
N TYR A 62 -2.76 -5.35 8.87
CA TYR A 62 -2.18 -6.52 9.53
C TYR A 62 -2.70 -6.59 10.96
N SER A 63 -3.03 -7.79 11.40
CA SER A 63 -3.17 -8.10 12.82
C SER A 63 -1.90 -8.81 13.25
N THR A 64 -0.81 -8.06 13.49
CA THR A 64 0.34 -8.64 14.17
C THR A 64 -0.03 -8.83 15.63
N CYS A 65 -0.24 -10.09 15.98
CA CYS A 65 -0.43 -10.65 17.30
C CYS A 65 0.12 -9.78 18.44
N SER A 66 -0.72 -9.59 19.47
CA SER A 66 -0.35 -9.10 20.79
C SER A 66 0.95 -9.75 21.30
N THR A 67 2.05 -9.01 21.34
CA THR A 67 3.12 -9.24 22.30
C THR A 67 3.14 -8.08 23.27
N GLY A 68 2.75 -8.37 24.51
CA GLY A 68 3.00 -7.48 25.62
C GLY A 68 4.49 -7.24 25.77
N ILE A 69 4.83 -5.96 25.84
CA ILE A 69 5.88 -5.41 26.71
C ILE A 69 5.26 -4.15 27.31
#